data_AF-A0A803K1H5-F1
#
_entry.id   AF-A0A803K1H5-F1
#
_cell.length_a   1.000
_cell.length_b   1.000
_cell.length_c   1.000
_cell.angle_alpha   90.00
_cell.angle_beta   90.00
_cell.angle_gamma   90.00
#
_symmetry.space_group_name_H-M   'P 1'
#
loop_
_entity.id
_entity.type
_entity.pdbx_description
1 polymer ?
#
loop_
_entity_poly.entity_id
_entity_poly.type
_entity_poly.pdbx_seq_one_letter_code
_entity_poly.pdbx_strand_id
1 'polypeptide(L)'
;MHIICAYVGGATMYARYTLLRQRRADKKRTGANITQLVLGLLAILAYVMENNFPVLVFREVHIAGVLAATVCASAYTLINTVISYRAPPEEDSRIKCHLRLAISLAVILVLGLDSTFDIIFVWIKPTSVQIYEIIDSLRVISEWLSTVIFYGFLATFGPDFKVFGLRIPKNMEEDWFYITASPAGDVEAN
;
A
#
# COMPACT_ATOMS: atom_id res chain seq x y z
N MET A 1 -4.46 -8.59 -13.33
CA MET A 1 -4.80 -8.27 -11.92
C MET A 1 -3.85 -7.21 -11.35
N HIS A 2 -2.54 -7.46 -11.31
CA HIS A 2 -1.54 -6.53 -10.73
C HIS A 2 -1.58 -5.09 -11.26
N ILE A 3 -1.83 -4.88 -12.55
CA ILE A 3 -1.97 -3.53 -13.12
C ILE A 3 -3.18 -2.79 -12.53
N ILE A 4 -4.33 -3.47 -12.40
CA ILE A 4 -5.55 -2.88 -11.81
C ILE A 4 -5.28 -2.53 -10.33
N CYS A 5 -4.68 -3.46 -9.59
CA CYS A 5 -4.29 -3.23 -8.20
C CYS A 5 -3.31 -2.05 -8.08
N ALA A 6 -2.35 -1.92 -9.01
CA ALA A 6 -1.41 -0.80 -9.05
C ALA A 6 -2.12 0.54 -9.25
N TYR A 7 -3.08 0.63 -10.18
CA TYR A 7 -3.88 1.84 -10.37
C TYR A 7 -4.69 2.20 -9.12
N VAL A 8 -5.42 1.24 -8.56
CA VAL A 8 -6.25 1.45 -7.37
C VAL A 8 -5.40 1.80 -6.14
N GLY A 9 -4.25 1.13 -6.00
CA GLY A 9 -3.29 1.39 -4.94
C GLY A 9 -2.68 2.80 -5.05
N GLY A 10 -2.29 3.21 -6.25
CA GLY A 10 -1.75 4.55 -6.51
C GLY A 10 -2.79 5.64 -6.21
N ALA A 11 -4.03 5.44 -6.65
CA ALA A 11 -5.15 6.33 -6.33
C ALA A 11 -5.39 6.42 -4.81
N THR A 12 -5.35 5.28 -4.10
CA THR A 12 -5.50 5.22 -2.65
C THR A 12 -4.39 5.98 -1.92
N MET A 13 -3.14 5.80 -2.34
CA MET A 13 -1.98 6.50 -1.77
C MET A 13 -2.05 8.00 -2.01
N TYR A 14 -2.45 8.42 -3.22
CA TYR A 14 -2.61 9.83 -3.56
C TYR A 14 -3.77 10.49 -2.80
N ALA A 15 -4.90 9.80 -2.66
CA ALA A 15 -6.01 10.24 -1.83
C ALA A 15 -5.58 10.42 -0.38
N ARG A 16 -4.83 9.46 0.17
CA ARG A 16 -4.27 9.54 1.54
C ARG A 16 -3.28 10.70 1.70
N TYR A 17 -2.42 10.92 0.72
CA TYR A 17 -1.49 12.06 0.71
C TYR A 17 -2.25 13.40 0.76
N THR A 18 -3.28 13.55 -0.08
CA THR A 18 -4.10 14.76 -0.17
C THR A 18 -4.85 15.02 1.12
N LEU A 19 -5.46 13.97 1.68
CA LEU A 19 -6.14 13.98 2.97
C LEU A 19 -5.25 14.51 4.10
N LEU A 20 -4.02 13.98 4.20
CA LEU A 20 -3.06 14.40 5.23
C LEU A 20 -2.56 15.83 5.02
N ARG A 21 -2.43 16.26 3.76
CA ARG A 21 -2.06 17.63 3.40
C ARG A 21 -3.15 18.63 3.78
N GLN A 22 -4.42 18.30 3.56
CA GLN A 22 -5.55 19.19 3.92
C GLN A 22 -5.73 19.30 5.43
N ARG A 23 -5.56 18.21 6.19
CA ARG A 23 -5.75 18.22 7.65
C ARG A 23 -4.66 18.98 8.41
N ARG A 24 -3.49 19.27 7.84
CA ARG A 24 -2.34 19.79 8.62
C ARG A 24 -1.49 20.81 7.84
N ALA A 25 -1.45 22.04 8.35
CA ALA A 25 -0.61 23.15 7.85
C ALA A 25 0.87 23.10 8.32
N ASP A 26 1.33 21.99 8.90
CA ASP A 26 2.62 21.91 9.60
C ASP A 26 3.76 21.37 8.70
N LYS A 27 4.76 22.23 8.39
CA LYS A 27 5.81 21.98 7.39
C LYS A 27 6.64 20.72 7.63
N LYS A 28 6.88 20.34 8.90
CA LYS A 28 7.73 19.19 9.25
C LYS A 28 7.09 17.84 8.90
N ARG A 29 5.75 17.80 8.86
CA ARG A 29 4.97 16.60 8.52
C ARG A 29 4.69 16.49 7.02
N THR A 30 4.83 17.59 6.28
CA THR A 30 4.77 17.61 4.81
C THR A 30 5.85 16.72 4.19
N GLY A 31 7.07 16.73 4.73
CA GLY A 31 8.16 15.87 4.26
C GLY A 31 7.83 14.39 4.38
N ALA A 32 7.42 13.93 5.57
CA ALA A 32 7.02 12.53 5.78
C ALA A 32 5.82 12.12 4.90
N ASN A 33 4.89 13.04 4.64
CA ASN A 33 3.74 12.79 3.76
C ASN A 33 4.15 12.62 2.29
N ILE A 34 5.12 13.39 1.82
CA ILE A 34 5.69 13.22 0.47
C ILE A 34 6.52 11.93 0.41
N THR A 35 7.37 11.68 1.42
CA THR A 35 8.20 10.48 1.48
C THR A 35 7.34 9.21 1.42
N GLN A 36 6.26 9.11 2.19
CA GLN A 36 5.37 7.96 2.08
C GLN A 36 4.71 7.86 0.69
N LEU A 37 4.31 8.97 0.05
CA LEU A 37 3.72 8.89 -1.28
C LEU A 37 4.72 8.33 -2.29
N VAL A 38 5.96 8.84 -2.29
CA VAL A 38 7.02 8.37 -3.19
C VAL A 38 7.33 6.90 -2.93
N LEU A 39 7.52 6.49 -1.67
CA LEU A 39 7.77 5.10 -1.32
C LEU A 39 6.62 4.18 -1.73
N GLY A 40 5.37 4.62 -1.55
CA GLY A 40 4.20 3.85 -1.97
C GLY A 40 4.13 3.66 -3.48
N LEU A 41 4.37 4.72 -4.27
CA LEU A 41 4.39 4.63 -5.73
C LEU A 41 5.54 3.75 -6.24
N LEU A 42 6.72 3.86 -5.62
CA LEU A 42 7.85 2.96 -5.89
C LEU A 42 7.53 1.51 -5.54
N ALA A 43 6.85 1.26 -4.42
CA ALA A 43 6.41 -0.09 -4.04
C ALA A 43 5.46 -0.69 -5.08
N ILE A 44 4.50 0.09 -5.57
CA ILE A 44 3.57 -0.37 -6.62
C ILE A 44 4.31 -0.66 -7.92
N LEU A 45 5.25 0.20 -8.32
CA LEU A 45 6.08 -0.05 -9.50
C LEU A 45 6.90 -1.33 -9.33
N ALA A 46 7.50 -1.54 -8.16
CA ALA A 46 8.27 -2.74 -7.85
C ALA A 46 7.42 -4.01 -7.90
N TYR A 47 6.21 -3.99 -7.35
CA TYR A 47 5.24 -5.08 -7.49
C TYR A 47 4.85 -5.35 -8.94
N VAL A 48 4.73 -4.31 -9.78
CA VAL A 48 4.51 -4.51 -11.22
C VAL A 48 5.72 -5.19 -11.87
N MET A 49 6.95 -4.85 -11.47
CA MET A 49 8.14 -5.51 -12.00
C MET A 49 8.18 -6.99 -11.62
N GLU A 50 8.15 -7.31 -10.33
CA GLU A 50 8.25 -8.69 -9.85
C GLU A 50 7.14 -9.60 -10.41
N ASN A 51 5.88 -9.15 -10.39
CA ASN A 51 4.74 -9.98 -10.79
C ASN A 51 4.53 -10.10 -12.32
N ASN A 52 5.17 -9.25 -13.13
CA ASN A 52 5.02 -9.31 -14.60
C ASN A 52 6.28 -9.82 -15.31
N PHE A 53 7.42 -9.89 -14.62
CA PHE A 53 8.67 -10.42 -15.14
C PHE A 53 9.02 -11.71 -14.40
N PRO A 54 8.73 -12.89 -14.97
CA PRO A 54 8.99 -14.17 -14.30
C PRO A 54 10.48 -14.37 -14.00
N VAL A 55 10.79 -14.85 -12.79
CA VAL A 55 12.18 -15.10 -12.33
C VAL A 55 12.98 -16.01 -13.28
N LEU A 56 12.30 -16.96 -13.93
CA LEU A 56 12.90 -17.94 -14.85
C LEU A 56 13.38 -17.32 -16.17
N VAL A 57 12.83 -16.19 -16.57
CA VAL A 57 13.15 -15.54 -17.87
C VAL A 57 13.88 -14.22 -17.65
N PHE A 58 13.43 -13.43 -16.66
CA PHE A 58 13.89 -12.08 -16.40
C PHE A 58 14.43 -11.93 -14.97
N ARG A 59 15.30 -12.85 -14.56
CA ARG A 59 15.85 -12.95 -13.20
C ARG A 59 16.28 -11.61 -12.60
N GLU A 60 17.11 -10.84 -13.31
CA GLU A 60 17.65 -9.58 -12.77
C GLU A 60 16.56 -8.55 -12.51
N VAL A 61 15.58 -8.45 -13.41
CA VAL A 61 14.44 -7.52 -13.27
C VAL A 61 13.51 -7.97 -12.15
N HIS A 62 13.24 -9.28 -12.07
CA HIS A 62 12.43 -9.86 -11.02
C HIS A 62 13.03 -9.61 -9.65
N ILE A 63 14.30 -9.97 -9.43
CA ILE A 63 15.00 -9.78 -8.14
C ILE A 63 15.12 -8.30 -7.77
N ALA A 64 15.35 -7.41 -8.74
CA ALA A 64 15.31 -5.97 -8.49
C ALA A 64 13.92 -5.51 -8.04
N GLY A 65 12.85 -6.05 -8.64
CA GLY A 65 11.46 -5.84 -8.24
C GLY A 65 11.21 -6.30 -6.81
N VAL A 66 11.55 -7.56 -6.49
CA VAL A 66 11.44 -8.18 -5.15
C VAL A 66 12.09 -7.31 -4.07
N LEU A 67 13.37 -6.95 -4.27
CA LEU A 67 14.11 -6.15 -3.29
C LEU A 67 13.53 -4.74 -3.14
N ALA A 68 13.15 -4.11 -4.26
CA ALA A 68 12.55 -2.78 -4.24
C ALA A 68 11.17 -2.80 -3.56
N ALA A 69 10.35 -3.84 -3.80
CA ALA A 69 9.04 -4.02 -3.19
C ALA A 69 9.20 -4.20 -1.68
N THR A 70 10.09 -5.10 -1.26
CA THR A 70 10.38 -5.35 0.16
C THR A 70 10.78 -4.09 0.90
N VAL A 71 11.70 -3.30 0.36
CA VAL A 71 12.15 -2.07 1.02
C VAL A 71 11.05 -0.99 0.99
N CYS A 72 10.49 -0.71 -0.19
CA CYS A 72 9.58 0.42 -0.37
C CYS A 72 8.22 0.17 0.31
N ALA A 73 7.65 -1.02 0.18
CA ALA A 73 6.37 -1.37 0.80
C ALA A 73 6.49 -1.45 2.34
N SER A 74 7.58 -2.02 2.86
CA SER A 74 7.85 -2.04 4.30
C SER A 74 7.97 -0.62 4.87
N ALA A 75 8.79 0.22 4.24
CA ALA A 75 8.95 1.61 4.68
C ALA A 75 7.64 2.40 4.55
N TYR A 76 6.90 2.22 3.45
CA TYR A 76 5.59 2.83 3.24
C TYR A 76 4.59 2.48 4.36
N THR A 77 4.42 1.19 4.66
CA THR A 77 3.43 0.73 5.65
C THR A 77 3.80 1.16 7.06
N LEU A 78 5.09 1.12 7.42
CA LEU A 78 5.58 1.62 8.72
C LEU A 78 5.34 3.11 8.88
N ILE A 79 5.77 3.93 7.91
CA ILE A 79 5.61 5.39 7.96
C ILE A 79 4.12 5.75 8.03
N ASN A 80 3.26 5.11 7.22
CA ASN A 80 1.82 5.32 7.27
C ASN A 80 1.22 4.96 8.63
N THR A 81 1.69 3.87 9.24
CA THR A 81 1.23 3.44 10.56
C THR A 81 1.63 4.47 11.62
N VAL A 82 2.89 4.90 11.63
CA VAL A 82 3.39 5.96 12.54
C VAL A 82 2.60 7.25 12.37
N ILE A 83 2.32 7.66 11.13
CA ILE A 83 1.49 8.83 10.84
C ILE A 83 0.07 8.63 11.37
N SER A 84 -0.52 7.44 11.20
CA SER A 84 -1.86 7.14 11.69
C SER A 84 -1.96 7.22 13.21
N TYR A 85 -0.94 6.80 13.96
CA TYR A 85 -0.89 7.00 15.41
C TYR A 85 -0.74 8.47 15.83
N ARG A 86 0.06 9.25 15.09
CA ARG A 86 0.29 10.68 15.37
C ARG A 86 -0.82 11.61 14.87
N ALA A 87 -1.66 11.11 13.99
CA ALA A 87 -2.78 11.80 13.39
C ALA A 87 -3.94 10.83 13.20
N PRO A 88 -4.61 10.45 14.30
CA PRO A 88 -5.69 9.48 14.26
C PRO A 88 -6.84 9.98 13.36
N PRO A 89 -7.47 9.13 12.54
CA PRO A 89 -8.56 9.55 11.66
C PRO A 89 -9.79 10.09 12.42
N GLU A 90 -10.06 9.58 13.63
CA GLU A 90 -11.16 9.96 14.56
C GLU A 90 -10.63 10.00 16.01
N GLU A 91 -11.32 10.71 16.92
CA GLU A 91 -10.91 10.85 18.34
C GLU A 91 -10.75 9.51 19.08
N ASP A 92 -11.49 8.45 18.68
CA ASP A 92 -11.42 7.11 19.29
C ASP A 92 -10.91 6.00 18.34
N SER A 93 -10.00 6.35 17.42
CA SER A 93 -9.54 5.45 16.33
C SER A 93 -8.37 4.52 16.67
N ARG A 94 -8.08 4.26 17.96
CA ARG A 94 -6.91 3.45 18.36
C ARG A 94 -6.94 2.03 17.79
N ILE A 95 -8.13 1.42 17.70
CA ILE A 95 -8.30 0.08 17.11
C ILE A 95 -7.84 0.05 15.64
N LYS A 96 -8.21 1.07 14.85
CA LYS A 96 -7.78 1.18 13.44
C LYS A 96 -6.26 1.31 13.33
N CYS A 97 -5.63 2.05 14.24
CA CYS A 97 -4.18 2.18 14.29
C CYS A 97 -3.48 0.86 14.67
N HIS A 98 -3.99 0.12 15.65
CA HIS A 98 -3.47 -1.20 16.01
C HIS A 98 -3.63 -2.22 14.89
N LEU A 99 -4.77 -2.20 14.18
CA LEU A 99 -4.98 -3.04 13.01
C LEU A 99 -3.96 -2.72 11.90
N ARG A 100 -3.74 -1.43 11.60
CA ARG A 100 -2.73 -1.01 10.62
C ARG A 100 -1.33 -1.43 11.03
N LEU A 101 -0.99 -1.36 12.31
CA LEU A 101 0.29 -1.85 12.82
C LEU A 101 0.43 -3.36 12.63
N ALA A 102 -0.58 -4.14 13.02
CA ALA A 102 -0.56 -5.60 12.86
C ALA A 102 -0.39 -6.00 11.39
N ILE A 103 -1.13 -5.36 10.48
CA ILE A 103 -1.01 -5.61 9.04
C ILE A 103 0.36 -5.14 8.53
N SER A 104 0.88 -3.99 8.96
CA SER A 104 2.21 -3.50 8.57
C SER A 104 3.32 -4.47 8.98
N LEU A 105 3.26 -5.03 10.19
CA LEU A 105 4.20 -6.06 10.64
C LEU A 105 4.07 -7.34 9.80
N ALA A 106 2.85 -7.75 9.46
CA ALA A 106 2.62 -8.88 8.57
C ALA A 106 3.17 -8.64 7.16
N VAL A 107 3.01 -7.43 6.61
CA VAL A 107 3.60 -7.03 5.30
C VAL A 107 5.11 -7.19 5.34
N ILE A 108 5.79 -6.65 6.36
CA ILE A 108 7.24 -6.72 6.48
C ILE A 108 7.72 -8.17 6.59
N LEU A 109 7.04 -8.97 7.42
CA LEU A 109 7.40 -10.38 7.60
C LEU A 109 7.26 -11.15 6.28
N VAL A 110 6.11 -11.04 5.61
CA VAL A 110 5.83 -11.82 4.40
C VAL A 110 6.72 -11.36 3.25
N LEU A 111 6.95 -10.05 3.07
CA LEU A 111 7.93 -9.54 2.10
C LEU A 111 9.36 -10.03 2.38
N GLY A 112 9.73 -10.12 3.66
CA GLY A 112 11.02 -10.70 4.05
C GLY A 112 11.13 -12.18 3.66
N LEU A 113 10.05 -12.95 3.85
CA LEU A 113 9.99 -14.35 3.42
C LEU A 113 10.05 -14.45 1.89
N ASP A 114 9.33 -13.58 1.19
CA ASP A 114 9.28 -13.49 -0.27
C ASP A 114 10.68 -13.32 -0.86
N SER A 115 11.35 -12.24 -0.46
CA SER A 115 12.73 -11.99 -0.85
C SER A 115 13.69 -13.11 -0.49
N THR A 116 13.46 -13.77 0.65
CA THR A 116 14.30 -14.89 1.06
C THR A 116 14.12 -16.09 0.12
N PHE A 117 12.88 -16.44 -0.21
CA PHE A 117 12.61 -17.58 -1.10
C PHE A 117 13.05 -17.31 -2.54
N ASP A 118 12.87 -16.10 -3.07
CA ASP A 118 13.39 -15.74 -4.39
C ASP A 118 14.93 -15.81 -4.47
N ILE A 119 15.61 -15.29 -3.45
CA ILE A 119 17.08 -15.37 -3.37
C ILE A 119 17.51 -16.83 -3.28
N ILE A 120 16.91 -17.63 -2.39
CA ILE A 120 17.24 -19.05 -2.28
C ILE A 120 17.01 -19.75 -3.63
N PHE A 121 15.88 -19.50 -4.29
CA PHE A 121 15.52 -20.09 -5.57
C PHE A 121 16.54 -19.77 -6.68
N VAL A 122 17.06 -18.54 -6.72
CA VAL A 122 18.08 -18.14 -7.70
C VAL A 122 19.41 -18.87 -7.50
N TRP A 123 19.80 -19.13 -6.25
CA TRP A 123 21.11 -19.67 -5.91
C TRP A 123 21.12 -21.16 -5.57
N ILE A 124 19.95 -21.79 -5.50
CA ILE A 124 19.84 -23.22 -5.20
C ILE A 124 20.37 -24.04 -6.36
N LYS A 125 21.20 -25.04 -6.06
CA LYS A 125 21.55 -26.07 -7.03
C LYS A 125 20.44 -27.13 -7.03
N PRO A 126 19.85 -27.49 -8.17
CA PRO A 126 18.79 -28.49 -8.25
C PRO A 126 19.37 -29.90 -8.07
N THR A 127 19.79 -30.22 -6.84
CA THR A 127 20.33 -31.54 -6.47
C THR A 127 19.23 -32.55 -6.15
N SER A 128 18.06 -32.08 -5.75
CA SER A 128 16.84 -32.86 -5.53
C SER A 128 15.67 -32.12 -6.16
N VAL A 129 14.93 -32.80 -7.04
CA VAL A 129 13.71 -32.27 -7.67
C VAL A 129 12.69 -31.86 -6.61
N GLN A 130 12.52 -32.67 -5.57
CA GLN A 130 11.58 -32.39 -4.48
C GLN A 130 11.92 -31.09 -3.74
N ILE A 131 13.19 -30.83 -3.44
CA ILE A 131 13.60 -29.60 -2.75
C ILE A 131 13.36 -28.39 -3.65
N TYR A 132 13.67 -28.51 -4.95
CA TYR A 132 13.45 -27.46 -5.93
C TYR A 132 11.95 -27.08 -6.04
N GLU A 133 11.07 -28.08 -6.16
CA GLU A 133 9.62 -27.88 -6.22
C GLU A 133 9.04 -27.24 -4.95
N ILE A 134 9.55 -27.63 -3.77
CA ILE A 134 9.16 -27.03 -2.49
C ILE A 134 9.53 -25.55 -2.46
N ILE A 135 10.76 -25.20 -2.85
CA ILE A 135 11.22 -23.80 -2.83
C ILE A 135 10.45 -22.95 -3.84
N ASP A 136 10.23 -23.45 -5.06
CA ASP A 136 9.44 -22.71 -6.05
C ASP A 136 7.99 -22.50 -5.58
N SER A 137 7.40 -23.51 -4.93
CA SER A 137 6.06 -23.38 -4.34
C SER A 137 6.03 -22.33 -3.23
N LEU A 138 7.01 -22.34 -2.32
CA LEU A 138 7.09 -21.38 -1.22
C LEU A 138 7.27 -19.94 -1.72
N ARG A 139 8.11 -19.76 -2.75
CA ARG A 139 8.35 -18.49 -3.46
C ARG A 139 7.05 -17.95 -4.06
N VAL A 140 6.32 -18.77 -4.82
CA VAL A 140 5.04 -18.34 -5.41
C VAL A 140 4.01 -18.04 -4.32
N ILE A 141 3.93 -18.85 -3.26
CA ILE A 141 2.99 -18.60 -2.16
C ILE A 141 3.30 -17.28 -1.45
N SER A 142 4.58 -16.99 -1.18
CA SER A 142 4.99 -15.73 -0.54
C SER A 142 4.70 -14.52 -1.43
N GLU A 143 4.89 -14.62 -2.74
CA GLU A 143 4.68 -13.54 -3.73
C GLU A 143 3.21 -13.09 -3.73
N TRP A 144 2.30 -14.06 -3.80
CA TRP A 144 0.87 -13.76 -3.76
C TRP A 144 0.40 -13.32 -2.37
N LEU A 145 0.94 -13.92 -1.30
CA LEU A 145 0.59 -13.54 0.06
C LEU A 145 1.05 -12.11 0.38
N SER A 146 2.26 -11.73 -0.03
CA SER A 146 2.82 -10.38 0.16
C SER A 146 1.95 -9.35 -0.56
N THR A 147 1.56 -9.66 -1.80
CA THR A 147 0.65 -8.85 -2.61
C THR A 147 -0.71 -8.67 -1.93
N VAL A 148 -1.37 -9.74 -1.50
CA VAL A 148 -2.69 -9.66 -0.86
C VAL A 148 -2.64 -8.82 0.42
N ILE A 149 -1.64 -9.04 1.28
CA ILE A 149 -1.54 -8.31 2.55
C ILE A 149 -1.21 -6.84 2.31
N PHE A 150 -0.34 -6.51 1.35
CA PHE A 150 -0.02 -5.13 1.00
C PHE A 150 -1.24 -4.36 0.49
N TYR A 151 -1.99 -4.92 -0.47
CA TYR A 151 -3.22 -4.29 -0.94
C TYR A 151 -4.32 -4.29 0.14
N GLY A 152 -4.34 -5.30 1.01
CA GLY A 152 -5.19 -5.32 2.21
C GLY A 152 -4.87 -4.17 3.18
N PHE A 153 -3.59 -3.84 3.37
CA PHE A 153 -3.17 -2.66 4.13
C PHE A 153 -3.75 -1.38 3.53
N LEU A 154 -3.68 -1.22 2.21
CA LEU A 154 -4.25 -0.06 1.52
C LEU A 154 -5.77 0.02 1.69
N ALA A 155 -6.46 -1.12 1.66
CA ALA A 155 -7.90 -1.18 1.86
C ALA A 155 -8.33 -0.66 3.25
N THR A 156 -7.45 -0.69 4.26
CA THR A 156 -7.74 -0.12 5.59
C THR A 156 -7.97 1.40 5.57
N PHE A 157 -7.57 2.10 4.50
CA PHE A 157 -7.83 3.53 4.32
C PHE A 157 -9.17 3.82 3.67
N GLY A 158 -9.85 2.82 3.08
CA GLY A 158 -11.16 3.01 2.44
C GLY A 158 -12.18 3.77 3.30
N PRO A 159 -12.35 3.41 4.59
CA PRO A 159 -13.23 4.15 5.50
C PRO A 159 -12.79 5.60 5.76
N ASP A 160 -11.48 5.88 5.79
CA ASP A 160 -10.95 7.23 6.04
C ASP A 160 -11.35 8.22 4.93
N PHE A 161 -11.59 7.72 3.71
CA PHE A 161 -12.04 8.55 2.57
C PHE A 161 -13.54 8.85 2.60
N LYS A 162 -14.35 8.03 3.30
CA LYS A 162 -15.80 8.28 3.43
C LYS A 162 -16.09 9.57 4.19
N VAL A 163 -15.20 9.99 5.10
CA VAL A 163 -15.29 11.23 5.87
C VAL A 163 -15.24 12.48 4.97
N PHE A 164 -14.70 12.38 3.75
CA PHE A 164 -14.57 13.51 2.81
C PHE A 164 -15.64 13.55 1.72
N GLY A 165 -16.67 12.70 1.80
CA GLY A 165 -17.87 12.86 1.01
C GLY A 165 -17.64 12.90 -0.50
N LEU A 166 -17.38 11.74 -1.13
CA LEU A 166 -17.99 11.49 -2.44
C LEU A 166 -19.51 11.33 -2.21
N ARG A 167 -20.20 12.43 -1.90
CA ARG A 167 -21.66 12.49 -1.96
C ARG A 167 -22.00 12.75 -3.42
N ILE A 168 -22.56 11.73 -4.09
CA ILE A 168 -23.28 11.96 -5.35
C ILE A 168 -24.49 12.82 -4.97
N PRO A 169 -24.61 14.06 -5.43
CA PRO A 169 -25.78 14.88 -5.14
C PRO A 169 -27.02 14.17 -5.69
N LYS A 170 -28.10 14.11 -4.90
CA LYS A 170 -29.37 13.47 -5.29
C LYS A 170 -30.03 14.13 -6.51
N ASN A 171 -29.58 15.33 -6.90
CA ASN A 171 -30.07 16.09 -8.03
C ASN A 171 -28.91 16.30 -9.00
N MET A 172 -28.64 15.30 -9.83
CA MET A 172 -27.71 15.42 -10.97
C MET A 172 -28.45 16.11 -12.11
N GLU A 173 -28.36 17.43 -12.20
CA GLU A 173 -28.34 18.08 -13.51
C GLU A 173 -26.89 18.07 -14.03
N GLU A 174 -26.75 17.96 -15.34
CA GLU A 174 -25.64 17.40 -16.13
C GLU A 174 -24.28 18.14 -16.07
N ASP A 175 -23.85 18.65 -14.92
CA ASP A 175 -22.57 19.33 -14.80
C ASP A 175 -21.52 18.61 -13.93
N TRP A 176 -20.30 18.63 -14.45
CA TRP A 176 -19.16 17.76 -14.20
C TRP A 176 -18.65 17.73 -12.75
N PHE A 177 -17.93 16.65 -12.42
CA PHE A 177 -17.31 16.37 -11.11
C PHE A 177 -16.46 17.53 -10.57
N TYR A 178 -17.02 18.36 -9.71
CA TYR A 178 -16.24 19.23 -8.83
C TYR A 178 -16.07 18.59 -7.45
N ILE A 179 -14.82 18.39 -7.03
CA ILE A 179 -14.48 18.03 -5.64
C ILE A 179 -14.66 19.29 -4.80
N THR A 180 -15.82 19.49 -4.19
CA THR A 180 -16.04 20.56 -3.22
C THR A 180 -15.68 20.07 -1.82
N ALA A 181 -14.68 20.68 -1.19
CA ALA A 181 -14.44 20.48 0.24
C ALA A 181 -15.62 21.10 1.02
N SER A 182 -16.19 20.35 1.96
CA SER A 182 -17.24 20.86 2.85
C SER A 182 -16.71 22.09 3.60
N PRO A 183 -17.41 23.24 3.57
CA PRO A 183 -17.10 24.35 4.45
C PRO A 183 -17.27 23.90 5.89
N ALA A 184 -16.30 24.27 6.73
CA ALA A 184 -16.42 24.12 8.18
C ALA A 184 -17.38 25.21 8.67
N GLY A 185 -18.64 24.85 8.90
CA GLY A 185 -19.58 25.71 9.63
C GLY A 185 -20.95 25.82 8.98
N ASP A 186 -21.70 24.72 8.94
CA ASP A 186 -23.17 24.77 8.91
C ASP A 186 -23.69 23.93 10.09
N VAL A 187 -23.39 24.43 11.29
CA VAL A 187 -24.29 24.22 12.43
C VAL A 187 -25.09 25.52 12.49
N GLU A 188 -26.30 25.52 11.91
CA GLU A 188 -27.40 26.35 12.41
C GLU A 188 -28.77 25.95 11.81
N ALA A 189 -29.67 25.57 12.73
CA ALA A 189 -31.11 25.81 12.78
C ALA A 189 -32.02 25.45 11.57
N ASN A 190 -32.59 24.24 11.58
CA ASN A 190 -34.01 23.95 11.93
C ASN A 190 -34.32 22.47 11.75
#